data_AF-F5RIJ7-F1
#
_entry.id   AF-F5RIJ7-F1
#
_cell.length_a   1.000
_cell.length_b   1.000
_cell.length_c   1.000
_cell.angle_alpha   90.00
_cell.angle_beta   90.00
_cell.angle_gamma   90.00
#
_symmetry.space_group_name_H-M   'P 1'
#
loop_
_entity.id
_entity.type
_entity.pdbx_description
1 polymer ?
#
loop_
_entity_poly.entity_id
_entity_poly.type
_entity_poly.pdbx_seq_one_letter_code
_entity_poly.pdbx_strand_id
1 'polypeptide(L)'
;MFGIGVPELILILVVGLIVFGPGKLPEMGRSLGKGIREFRKASNALTAAINAPEPPPAPPAPAAQPAPQAAAPAEQAVPTATPTAATAAASVEAHKAEQKNATENKA
;
A
#
# COMPACT_ATOMS: atom_id res chain seq x y z
N MET A 1 5.95 17.90 40.23
CA MET A 1 7.16 18.46 39.60
C MET A 1 7.05 18.39 38.07
N PHE A 2 6.17 19.24 37.52
CA PHE A 2 5.96 19.62 36.11
C PHE A 2 4.45 19.88 35.96
N GLY A 3 4.02 21.08 36.36
CA GLY A 3 2.66 21.56 36.12
C GLY A 3 2.53 21.99 34.67
N ILE A 4 2.77 21.08 33.72
CA ILE A 4 2.55 21.35 32.30
C ILE A 4 1.04 21.36 32.11
N GLY A 5 0.48 22.56 32.15
CA GLY A 5 -0.90 22.79 31.82
C GLY A 5 -1.09 22.76 30.31
N VAL A 6 -2.37 22.86 29.93
CA VAL A 6 -2.76 23.15 28.56
C VAL A 6 -2.04 24.39 27.98
N PRO A 7 -1.80 25.49 28.74
CA PRO A 7 -1.09 26.66 28.21
C PRO A 7 0.34 26.38 27.75
N GLU A 8 1.14 25.68 28.55
CA GLU A 8 2.51 25.32 28.20
C GLU A 8 2.55 24.40 26.97
N LEU A 9 1.59 23.47 26.86
CA LEU A 9 1.48 22.57 25.72
C LEU A 9 1.14 23.32 24.43
N ILE A 10 0.27 24.34 24.52
CA ILE A 10 -0.04 25.23 23.37
C ILE A 10 1.20 26.01 22.96
N LEU A 11 2.00 26.54 23.90
CA LEU A 11 3.23 27.27 23.56
C LEU A 11 4.22 26.40 22.77
N ILE A 12 4.44 25.17 23.22
CA ILE A 12 5.29 24.20 22.52
C ILE A 12 4.71 23.86 21.15
N LEU A 13 3.38 23.68 21.06
CA LEU A 13 2.70 23.42 19.81
C LEU A 13 2.88 24.57 18.81
N VAL A 14 2.77 25.83 19.25
CA VAL A 14 3.00 27.00 18.39
C VAL A 14 4.43 27.03 17.84
N VAL A 15 5.44 26.76 18.67
CA VAL A 15 6.84 26.65 18.21
C VAL A 15 6.98 25.51 17.20
N GLY A 16 6.41 24.34 17.50
CA GLY A 16 6.40 23.21 16.58
C GLY A 16 5.67 23.49 15.27
N LEU A 17 4.57 24.26 15.31
CA LEU A 17 3.82 24.69 14.13
C LEU A 17 4.59 25.69 13.27
N ILE A 18 5.48 26.49 13.84
CA ILE A 18 6.35 27.38 13.05
C ILE A 18 7.43 26.56 12.34
N VAL A 19 8.02 25.59 13.03
CA VAL A 19 9.08 24.72 12.46
C VAL A 19 8.52 23.77 11.41
N PHE A 20 7.45 23.05 11.73
CA PHE A 20 6.87 22.01 10.87
C PHE A 20 5.76 22.55 9.96
N GLY A 21 5.04 23.60 10.37
CA GLY A 21 3.89 24.14 9.65
C GLY A 21 2.53 23.59 10.13
N PRO A 22 1.45 24.40 10.13
CA PRO A 22 0.12 23.97 10.55
C PRO A 22 -0.54 22.92 9.65
N GLY A 23 -0.09 22.79 8.39
CA GLY A 23 -0.54 21.73 7.50
C GLY A 23 0.16 20.38 7.74
N LYS A 24 1.41 20.38 8.21
CA LYS A 24 2.23 19.15 8.28
C LYS A 24 1.91 18.29 9.49
N LEU A 25 1.60 18.89 10.65
CA LEU A 25 1.16 18.13 11.82
C LEU A 25 -0.09 17.26 11.56
N PRO A 26 -1.21 17.79 11.00
CA PRO A 26 -2.38 16.96 10.71
C PRO A 26 -2.13 15.97 9.57
N GLU A 27 -1.31 16.32 8.58
CA GLU A 27 -0.94 15.44 7.48
C GLU A 27 -0.15 14.21 8.00
N MET A 28 0.88 14.44 8.83
CA MET A 28 1.64 13.37 9.48
C MET A 28 0.80 12.60 10.49
N GLY A 29 -0.06 13.28 11.25
CA GLY A 29 -0.99 12.62 12.18
C GLY A 29 -1.96 11.67 11.47
N ARG A 30 -2.44 12.02 10.26
CA ARG A 30 -3.31 11.16 9.45
C ARG A 30 -2.58 9.91 8.95
N SER A 31 -1.32 10.03 8.51
CA SER A 31 -0.56 8.86 8.03
C SER A 31 -0.17 7.93 9.19
N LEU A 32 0.38 8.48 10.28
CA LEU A 32 0.67 7.75 11.52
C LEU A 32 -0.59 7.11 12.11
N GLY A 33 -1.72 7.84 12.11
CA GLY A 33 -2.98 7.35 12.63
C GLY A 33 -3.51 6.12 11.91
N LYS A 34 -3.37 6.06 10.57
CA LYS A 34 -3.72 4.88 9.78
C LYS A 34 -2.84 3.69 10.16
N GLY A 35 -1.52 3.87 10.25
CA GLY A 35 -0.58 2.83 10.65
C GLY A 35 -0.85 2.30 12.06
N ILE A 36 -1.07 3.19 13.03
CA ILE A 36 -1.43 2.82 14.41
C ILE A 36 -2.75 2.05 14.44
N ARG A 37 -3.74 2.43 13.62
CA ARG A 37 -5.03 1.74 13.58
C ARG A 37 -4.93 0.33 13.01
N GLU A 38 -4.16 0.13 11.95
CA GLU A 38 -3.90 -1.21 11.42
C GLU A 38 -3.06 -2.04 12.38
N PHE A 39 -2.02 -1.44 12.98
CA PHE A 39 -1.21 -2.09 14.02
C PHE A 39 -2.09 -2.58 15.17
N ARG A 40 -2.95 -1.71 15.73
CA ARG A 40 -3.89 -2.09 16.78
C ARG A 40 -4.83 -3.21 16.36
N LYS A 41 -5.34 -3.19 15.12
CA LYS A 41 -6.21 -4.24 14.59
C LYS A 41 -5.48 -5.59 14.52
N ALA A 42 -4.26 -5.60 14.00
CA ALA A 42 -3.43 -6.80 13.93
C ALA A 42 -3.03 -7.31 15.33
N SER A 43 -2.62 -6.42 16.23
CA SER A 43 -2.32 -6.76 17.62
C SER A 43 -3.53 -7.37 18.31
N ASN A 44 -4.72 -6.77 18.17
CA ASN A 44 -5.94 -7.30 18.76
C ASN A 44 -6.33 -8.66 18.18
N ALA A 45 -6.18 -8.87 16.86
CA ALA A 45 -6.44 -10.15 16.23
C ALA A 45 -5.47 -11.24 16.72
N LEU A 46 -4.19 -10.90 16.88
CA LEU A 46 -3.19 -11.81 17.44
C LEU A 46 -3.48 -12.14 18.91
N THR A 47 -3.81 -11.14 19.73
CA THR A 47 -4.22 -11.35 21.13
C THR A 47 -5.47 -12.23 21.20
N ALA A 48 -6.45 -12.04 20.31
CA ALA A 48 -7.64 -12.88 20.25
C ALA A 48 -7.30 -14.32 19.85
N ALA A 49 -6.41 -14.54 18.88
CA ALA A 49 -5.98 -15.88 18.47
C ALA A 49 -5.18 -16.62 19.56
N ILE A 50 -4.41 -15.89 20.38
CA ILE A 50 -3.63 -16.48 21.48
C ILE A 50 -4.52 -16.80 22.69
N ASN A 51 -5.53 -15.97 22.97
CA ASN A 51 -6.36 -16.11 24.17
C ASN A 51 -7.69 -16.83 23.92
N ALA A 52 -8.11 -17.03 22.68
CA ALA A 52 -9.28 -17.84 22.36
C ALA A 52 -8.90 -19.33 22.43
N PRO A 53 -9.55 -20.15 23.29
CA PRO A 53 -9.53 -21.59 23.09
C PRO A 53 -10.13 -21.88 21.70
N GLU A 54 -9.42 -22.67 20.91
CA GLU A 54 -9.80 -23.05 19.54
C GLU A 54 -11.31 -23.35 19.47
N PRO A 55 -12.12 -22.57 18.72
CA PRO A 55 -13.51 -22.94 18.53
C PRO A 55 -13.53 -24.28 17.76
N PRO A 56 -14.35 -25.26 18.18
CA PRO A 56 -14.48 -26.50 17.43
C PRO A 56 -14.82 -26.18 15.97
N PRO A 57 -14.31 -26.95 15.00
CA PRO A 57 -14.52 -26.68 13.59
C PRO A 57 -16.02 -26.56 13.33
N ALA A 58 -16.45 -25.36 12.93
CA ALA A 58 -17.83 -25.17 12.52
C ALA A 58 -18.12 -26.16 11.38
N PRO A 59 -19.24 -26.90 11.43
CA PRO A 59 -19.64 -27.76 10.32
C PRO A 59 -19.61 -26.95 9.02
N PRO A 60 -19.20 -27.55 7.89
CA PRO A 60 -19.25 -26.87 6.60
C PRO A 60 -20.66 -26.31 6.44
N ALA A 61 -20.76 -24.98 6.32
CA ALA A 61 -22.00 -24.33 5.97
C ALA A 61 -22.58 -25.12 4.78
N PRO A 62 -23.82 -25.63 4.88
CA PRO A 62 -24.45 -26.33 3.77
C PRO A 62 -24.25 -25.51 2.52
N ALA A 63 -23.71 -26.14 1.48
CA ALA A 63 -23.71 -25.60 0.15
C ALA A 63 -25.14 -25.17 -0.17
N ALA A 64 -25.42 -23.88 0.03
CA ALA A 64 -26.61 -23.25 -0.51
C ALA A 64 -26.43 -23.35 -2.02
N GLN A 65 -27.26 -24.22 -2.56
CA GLN A 65 -27.21 -24.79 -3.88
C GLN A 65 -27.01 -23.74 -4.99
N PRO A 66 -26.36 -24.12 -6.09
CA PRO A 66 -26.29 -23.31 -7.30
C PRO A 66 -27.72 -23.04 -7.78
N ALA A 67 -28.15 -21.78 -7.73
CA ALA A 67 -29.36 -21.37 -8.43
C ALA A 67 -29.06 -21.47 -9.93
N PRO A 68 -29.85 -22.23 -10.71
CA PRO A 68 -29.68 -22.38 -12.15
C PRO A 68 -29.92 -21.05 -12.85
N GLN A 69 -28.86 -20.37 -13.29
CA GLN A 69 -28.97 -19.42 -14.40
C GLN A 69 -28.99 -20.23 -15.70
N ALA A 70 -30.18 -20.77 -16.00
CA ALA A 70 -30.51 -21.18 -17.35
C ALA A 70 -30.90 -19.95 -18.17
N ALA A 71 -30.28 -19.83 -19.34
CA ALA A 71 -30.67 -19.05 -20.52
C ALA A 71 -30.31 -17.54 -20.56
N ALA A 72 -29.11 -17.25 -21.05
CA ALA A 72 -28.92 -16.50 -22.29
C ALA A 72 -27.55 -16.82 -22.91
N PRO A 73 -27.48 -17.65 -23.98
CA PRO A 73 -26.28 -17.82 -24.78
C PRO A 73 -26.22 -16.71 -25.84
N ALA A 74 -25.27 -15.80 -25.68
CA ALA A 74 -24.71 -14.95 -26.73
C ALA A 74 -23.28 -14.62 -26.27
N GLU A 75 -22.30 -15.46 -26.58
CA GLU A 75 -21.48 -15.30 -27.78
C GLU A 75 -20.97 -13.86 -27.96
N GLN A 76 -19.85 -13.54 -27.30
CA GLN A 76 -18.73 -12.68 -27.76
C GLN A 76 -17.53 -13.02 -26.85
N ALA A 77 -16.70 -14.04 -27.10
CA ALA A 77 -15.66 -14.05 -28.13
C ALA A 77 -15.18 -12.63 -28.47
N VAL A 78 -14.15 -12.11 -27.79
CA VAL A 78 -12.76 -12.11 -28.30
C VAL A 78 -11.78 -11.49 -27.28
N PRO A 79 -10.59 -12.10 -27.08
CA PRO A 79 -9.48 -11.48 -26.38
C PRO A 79 -8.78 -10.49 -27.31
N THR A 80 -8.78 -9.20 -26.98
CA THR A 80 -7.89 -8.23 -27.60
C THR A 80 -6.96 -7.68 -26.54
N ALA A 81 -5.81 -8.36 -26.42
CA ALA A 81 -4.58 -7.73 -26.01
C ALA A 81 -4.15 -6.76 -27.10
N THR A 82 -4.07 -5.47 -26.77
CA THR A 82 -3.21 -4.53 -27.48
C THR A 82 -2.56 -3.63 -26.44
N PRO A 83 -1.30 -3.89 -26.04
CA PRO A 83 -0.49 -2.86 -25.40
C PRO A 83 -0.30 -1.73 -26.40
N THR A 84 -0.77 -0.53 -26.04
CA THR A 84 -0.49 0.72 -26.76
C THR A 84 0.99 1.03 -26.66
N ALA A 85 1.75 0.45 -27.58
CA ALA A 85 3.12 0.81 -27.90
C ALA A 85 3.11 1.54 -29.25
N ALA A 86 2.85 2.85 -29.22
CA ALA A 86 3.10 3.76 -30.35
C ALA A 86 3.10 5.24 -29.91
N THR A 87 3.99 5.61 -28.98
CA THR A 87 4.63 6.93 -29.02
C THR A 87 6.08 6.69 -29.40
N ALA A 88 6.26 6.41 -30.69
CA ALA A 88 7.54 6.55 -31.36
C ALA A 88 7.70 8.03 -31.74
N ALA A 89 8.37 8.80 -30.87
CA ALA A 89 9.02 10.05 -31.24
C ALA A 89 10.04 10.43 -30.16
N ALA A 90 11.30 10.49 -30.58
CA ALA A 90 12.47 10.99 -29.85
C ALA A 90 13.09 10.07 -28.79
N SER A 91 14.17 9.35 -29.17
CA SER A 91 15.49 9.35 -28.51
C SER A 91 16.26 8.01 -28.68
N VAL A 92 16.45 7.50 -29.89
CA VAL A 92 17.49 6.48 -30.17
C VAL A 92 18.12 6.76 -31.53
N GLU A 93 18.91 7.83 -31.61
CA GLU A 93 19.88 8.08 -32.68
C GLU A 93 21.15 8.71 -32.09
N ALA A 94 21.88 7.89 -31.34
CA ALA A 94 23.30 8.04 -31.02
C ALA A 94 23.79 6.62 -30.65
N HIS A 95 23.83 5.69 -31.60
CA HIS A 95 24.98 5.48 -32.48
C HIS A 95 26.33 5.58 -31.76
N LYS A 96 26.75 4.43 -31.22
CA LYS A 96 27.98 3.75 -31.64
C LYS A 96 29.27 4.59 -31.59
N ALA A 97 29.73 4.85 -30.37
CA ALA A 97 31.13 4.97 -29.98
C ALA A 97 31.12 4.74 -28.46
N GLU A 98 31.49 3.57 -27.93
CA GLU A 98 32.83 3.42 -27.36
C GLU A 98 33.09 1.92 -27.09
N GLN A 99 33.31 1.18 -28.17
CA GLN A 99 33.96 -0.11 -28.14
C GLN A 99 35.45 0.14 -27.91
N LYS A 100 35.94 0.20 -26.65
CA LYS A 100 37.37 0.08 -26.28
C LYS A 100 37.61 0.13 -24.76
N ASN A 101 37.18 -0.90 -24.02
CA ASN A 101 37.84 -1.22 -22.73
C ASN A 101 37.61 -2.66 -22.26
N ALA A 102 37.71 -3.61 -23.17
CA ALA A 102 37.70 -5.02 -22.81
C ALA A 102 38.54 -5.79 -23.82
N THR A 103 39.85 -5.58 -23.82
CA THR A 103 40.94 -6.51 -24.25
C THR A 103 42.28 -5.79 -24.10
N GLU A 104 42.86 -5.84 -22.89
CA GLU A 104 44.27 -5.66 -22.49
C GLU A 104 44.20 -5.51 -20.96
N ASN A 105 44.87 -6.25 -20.09
CA ASN A 105 46.09 -7.02 -20.19
C ASN A 105 46.05 -8.09 -19.08
N LYS A 106 46.16 -9.37 -19.47
CA LYS A 106 46.52 -10.50 -18.60
C LYS A 106 47.92 -10.93 -19.05
N ALA A 107 48.93 -10.32 -18.45
CA ALA A 107 50.33 -10.76 -18.44
C ALA A 107 51.02 -10.05 -17.27
#